data_AF-A0A4Q3I1S7-F1
#
_entry.id   AF-A0A4Q3I1S7-F1
#
_cell.length_a   1.000
_cell.length_b   1.000
_cell.length_c   1.000
_cell.angle_alpha   90.00
_cell.angle_beta   90.00
_cell.angle_gamma   90.00
#
_symmetry.space_group_name_H-M   'P 1'
#
loop_
_entity.id
_entity.type
_entity.pdbx_description
1 polymer ?
#
loop_
_entity_poly.entity_id
_entity_poly.type
_entity_poly.pdbx_seq_one_letter_code
_entity_poly.pdbx_strand_id
1 'polypeptide(L)'
;AMSLGSGETTVMRMVSAYAVIANGGKQIKPTVIDRIQDRYGKTIFRHEERTCEGCNANSWANQEEPVLADNREQVLDPMTAYQITSMMEGVVQRGSAAGKIHLTDRPVAGKTGTTNDEKDAWFVGFTPNIVAGLYIGFDTPAPLGRGSTGGGLAAPIFGQFIEAAAKHMPAEKFLVPEGMQFVAVNRKTGMMAMEGEPDTITEAFKPGTGPADVFQVIGGGEYMTQDQILDSSPQAQQAITSGASGLF
;
A
#
# COMPACT_ATOMS: atom_id res chain seq x y z
N ALA A 1 17.37 13.37 -4.34
CA ALA A 1 17.69 12.40 -5.41
C ALA A 1 16.88 11.12 -5.25
N MET A 2 17.01 10.40 -4.14
CA MET A 2 16.29 9.14 -3.90
C MET A 2 14.76 9.24 -3.96
N SER A 3 14.17 10.37 -3.52
CA SER A 3 12.72 10.62 -3.59
C SER A 3 12.15 10.68 -5.02
N LEU A 4 13.00 10.89 -6.04
CA LEU A 4 12.63 10.90 -7.45
C LEU A 4 12.90 9.55 -8.14
N GLY A 5 13.33 8.52 -7.39
CA GLY A 5 13.58 7.19 -7.95
C GLY A 5 14.93 7.04 -8.64
N SER A 6 15.97 7.78 -8.20
CA SER A 6 17.34 7.67 -8.77
C SER A 6 18.09 6.37 -8.39
N GLY A 7 17.40 5.39 -7.79
CA GLY A 7 17.99 4.12 -7.37
C GLY A 7 17.68 3.02 -8.38
N GLU A 8 18.66 2.19 -8.69
CA GLU A 8 18.48 1.00 -9.54
C GLU A 8 17.93 -0.16 -8.72
N THR A 9 17.00 -0.90 -9.31
CA THR A 9 16.37 -2.06 -8.67
C THR A 9 15.81 -3.01 -9.72
N THR A 10 15.44 -4.22 -9.30
CA THR A 10 14.78 -5.19 -10.17
C THR A 10 13.27 -5.14 -9.94
N VAL A 11 12.51 -5.56 -10.96
CA VAL A 11 11.04 -5.69 -10.85
C VAL A 11 10.68 -6.58 -9.65
N MET A 12 11.39 -7.68 -9.44
CA MET A 12 11.14 -8.60 -8.32
C MET A 12 11.28 -7.92 -6.95
N ARG A 13 12.32 -7.09 -6.75
CA ARG A 13 12.52 -6.35 -5.50
C ARG A 13 11.43 -5.30 -5.30
N MET A 14 11.01 -4.63 -6.37
CA MET A 14 9.93 -3.64 -6.32
C MET A 14 8.58 -4.28 -5.99
N VAL A 15 8.23 -5.39 -6.64
CA VAL A 15 7.01 -6.15 -6.35
C VAL A 15 7.01 -6.66 -4.91
N SER A 16 8.14 -7.18 -4.43
CA SER A 16 8.29 -7.60 -3.04
C SER A 16 8.06 -6.46 -2.05
N ALA A 17 8.58 -5.25 -2.33
CA ALA A 17 8.32 -4.08 -1.49
C ALA A 17 6.85 -3.65 -1.49
N TYR A 18 6.18 -3.67 -2.66
CA TYR A 18 4.74 -3.37 -2.72
C TYR A 18 3.90 -4.46 -2.06
N ALA A 19 4.35 -5.72 -2.07
CA ALA A 19 3.68 -6.80 -1.35
C ALA A 19 3.68 -6.60 0.17
N VAL A 20 4.72 -5.96 0.72
CA VAL A 20 4.74 -5.54 2.13
C VAL A 20 3.63 -4.52 2.40
N ILE A 21 3.40 -3.56 1.50
CA ILE A 21 2.31 -2.58 1.69
C ILE A 21 0.95 -3.29 1.57
N ALA A 22 0.77 -4.10 0.52
CA ALA A 22 -0.48 -4.79 0.23
C ALA A 22 -0.92 -5.76 1.33
N ASN A 23 0.02 -6.38 2.03
CA ASN A 23 -0.27 -7.38 3.06
C ASN A 23 -0.38 -6.82 4.49
N GLY A 24 -0.39 -5.49 4.65
CA GLY A 24 -0.48 -4.84 5.96
C GLY A 24 0.86 -4.70 6.70
N GLY A 25 1.99 -4.76 6.00
CA GLY A 25 3.30 -4.38 6.52
C GLY A 25 4.24 -5.51 6.91
N LYS A 26 3.95 -6.75 6.50
CA LYS A 26 4.77 -7.93 6.81
C LYS A 26 5.78 -8.21 5.71
N GLN A 27 7.01 -8.53 6.10
CA GLN A 27 8.09 -8.83 5.17
C GLN A 27 7.77 -10.07 4.33
N ILE A 28 8.04 -9.99 3.02
CA ILE A 28 7.91 -11.10 2.08
C ILE A 28 9.26 -11.43 1.47
N LYS A 29 9.66 -12.70 1.54
CA LYS A 29 10.78 -13.27 0.78
C LYS A 29 10.23 -13.83 -0.54
N PRO A 30 10.44 -13.19 -1.70
CA PRO A 30 9.95 -13.72 -2.97
C PRO A 30 10.69 -15.01 -3.33
N THR A 31 9.97 -15.99 -3.86
CA THR A 31 10.53 -17.25 -4.38
C THR A 31 9.81 -17.70 -5.64
N VAL A 32 10.49 -18.49 -6.46
CA VAL A 32 9.90 -19.27 -7.55
C VAL A 32 9.86 -20.77 -7.17
N ILE A 33 10.66 -21.19 -6.19
CA ILE A 33 10.78 -22.59 -5.76
C ILE A 33 10.09 -22.72 -4.40
N ASP A 34 9.02 -23.51 -4.34
CA ASP A 34 8.33 -23.81 -3.08
C ASP A 34 8.94 -25.01 -2.35
N ARG A 35 9.21 -26.11 -3.08
CA ARG A 35 9.68 -27.38 -2.50
C ARG A 35 10.61 -28.13 -3.44
N ILE A 36 11.68 -28.71 -2.90
CA ILE A 36 12.57 -29.66 -3.62
C ILE A 36 12.52 -31.00 -2.87
N GLN A 37 12.32 -32.10 -3.60
CA GLN A 37 12.27 -33.46 -3.05
C GLN A 37 13.28 -34.38 -3.72
N ASP A 38 13.73 -35.41 -3.00
CA ASP A 38 14.50 -36.50 -3.58
C ASP A 38 13.60 -37.52 -4.31
N ARG A 39 14.23 -38.54 -4.92
CA ARG A 39 13.52 -39.61 -5.65
C ARG A 39 12.59 -40.47 -4.78
N TYR A 40 12.72 -40.39 -3.46
CA TYR A 40 11.91 -41.12 -2.49
C TYR A 40 10.81 -40.23 -1.88
N GLY A 41 10.70 -38.98 -2.31
CA GLY A 41 9.71 -38.02 -1.82
C GLY A 41 10.13 -37.26 -0.56
N LYS A 42 11.37 -37.43 -0.07
CA LYS A 42 11.87 -36.67 1.09
C LYS A 42 12.13 -35.23 0.68
N THR A 43 11.54 -34.27 1.40
CA THR A 43 11.77 -32.84 1.20
C THR A 43 13.20 -32.47 1.61
N ILE A 44 13.97 -31.93 0.66
CA ILE A 44 15.33 -31.40 0.84
C ILE A 44 15.28 -29.90 1.16
N PHE A 45 14.36 -29.18 0.51
CA PHE A 45 14.17 -27.75 0.67
C PHE A 45 12.69 -27.42 0.67
N ARG A 46 12.29 -26.46 1.51
CA ARG A 46 10.96 -25.89 1.57
C ARG A 46 11.08 -24.39 1.85
N HIS A 47 10.41 -23.56 1.06
CA HIS A 47 10.41 -22.11 1.25
C HIS A 47 9.48 -21.65 2.38
N GLU A 48 8.35 -22.33 2.57
CA GLU A 48 7.41 -22.03 3.63
C GLU A 48 7.99 -22.34 5.03
N GLU A 49 8.32 -21.28 5.77
CA GLU A 49 8.88 -21.33 7.13
C GLU A 49 7.79 -21.32 8.22
N ARG A 50 6.53 -20.98 7.88
CA ARG A 50 5.44 -20.94 8.87
C ARG A 50 5.13 -22.34 9.40
N THR A 51 4.82 -22.38 10.69
CA THR A 51 4.37 -23.59 11.38
C THR A 51 2.86 -23.61 11.42
N CYS A 52 2.28 -24.79 11.16
CA CYS A 52 0.87 -25.04 11.39
C CYS A 52 0.73 -25.99 12.57
N GLU A 53 0.39 -25.45 13.73
CA GLU A 53 0.04 -26.26 14.89
C GLU A 53 -1.37 -26.83 14.68
N GLY A 54 -1.53 -28.15 14.78
CA GLY A 54 -2.83 -28.80 14.55
C GLY A 54 -3.14 -29.17 13.09
N CYS A 55 -2.25 -28.94 12.13
CA CYS A 55 -2.34 -29.49 10.77
C CYS A 55 -2.01 -31.00 10.70
N ASN A 56 -2.60 -31.81 11.58
CA ASN A 56 -2.39 -33.26 11.68
C ASN A 56 -3.70 -34.06 11.64
N ALA A 57 -4.82 -33.43 11.29
CA ALA A 57 -6.09 -34.11 11.11
C ALA A 57 -6.06 -35.01 9.86
N ASN A 58 -6.29 -36.31 10.05
CA ASN A 58 -6.34 -37.29 8.95
C ASN A 58 -7.64 -37.21 8.13
N SER A 59 -8.68 -36.58 8.68
CA SER A 59 -9.99 -36.40 8.03
C SER A 59 -10.70 -35.16 8.54
N TRP A 60 -11.57 -34.58 7.71
CA TRP A 60 -12.49 -33.53 8.13
C TRP A 60 -13.58 -34.12 9.04
N ALA A 61 -13.68 -33.60 10.25
CA ALA A 61 -14.62 -33.98 11.31
C ALA A 61 -15.37 -32.76 11.86
N ASN A 62 -15.53 -31.71 11.04
CA ASN A 62 -16.18 -30.45 11.41
C ASN A 62 -15.44 -29.69 12.53
N GLN A 63 -14.13 -29.86 12.63
CA GLN A 63 -13.24 -29.07 13.49
C GLN A 63 -13.00 -27.66 12.92
N GLU A 64 -12.53 -26.74 13.75
CA GLU A 64 -12.05 -25.45 13.26
C GLU A 64 -10.86 -25.62 12.31
N GLU A 65 -10.77 -24.77 11.29
CA GLU A 65 -9.63 -24.75 10.38
C GLU A 65 -8.37 -24.32 11.14
N PRO A 66 -7.25 -25.05 10.98
CA PRO A 66 -6.02 -24.70 11.69
C PRO A 66 -5.47 -23.38 11.17
N VAL A 67 -5.16 -22.47 12.10
CA VAL A 67 -4.61 -21.16 11.77
C VAL A 67 -3.09 -21.26 11.64
N LEU A 68 -2.56 -20.83 10.50
CA LEU A 68 -1.11 -20.75 10.29
C LEU A 68 -0.52 -19.65 11.18
N ALA A 69 0.47 -20.00 12.00
CA ALA A 69 1.20 -19.01 12.78
C ALA A 69 2.03 -18.13 11.83
N ASP A 70 1.65 -16.86 11.73
CA ASP A 70 2.34 -15.91 10.88
C ASP A 70 3.54 -15.30 11.61
N ASN A 71 4.72 -15.88 11.37
CA ASN A 71 6.00 -15.51 11.97
C ASN A 71 6.80 -14.50 11.13
N ARG A 72 6.19 -13.89 10.09
CA ARG A 72 6.86 -12.87 9.27
C ARG A 72 7.12 -11.61 10.10
N GLU A 73 8.27 -11.00 9.88
CA GLU A 73 8.64 -9.73 10.51
C GLU A 73 7.67 -8.61 10.10
N GLN A 74 7.16 -7.87 11.08
CA GLN A 74 6.37 -6.66 10.84
C GLN A 74 7.31 -5.47 10.61
N VAL A 75 7.45 -5.04 9.36
CA VAL A 75 8.40 -4.00 8.96
C VAL A 75 7.74 -2.64 8.74
N LEU A 76 6.41 -2.60 8.61
CA LEU A 76 5.62 -1.38 8.49
C LEU A 76 4.41 -1.46 9.40
N ASP A 77 4.04 -0.37 10.07
CA ASP A 77 2.81 -0.33 10.87
C ASP A 77 1.57 -0.58 9.97
N PRO A 78 0.62 -1.47 10.36
CA PRO A 78 -0.54 -1.81 9.52
C PRO A 78 -1.40 -0.60 9.13
N MET A 79 -1.59 0.37 10.03
CA MET A 79 -2.34 1.59 9.72
C MET A 79 -1.62 2.43 8.67
N THR A 80 -0.29 2.51 8.73
CA THR A 80 0.55 3.15 7.71
C THR A 80 0.42 2.44 6.36
N ALA A 81 0.49 1.11 6.36
CA ALA A 81 0.34 0.31 5.14
C ALA A 81 -1.03 0.55 4.48
N TYR A 82 -2.10 0.58 5.28
CA TYR A 82 -3.44 0.87 4.80
C TYR A 82 -3.59 2.32 4.31
N GLN A 83 -3.04 3.30 5.02
CA GLN A 83 -3.05 4.71 4.60
C GLN A 83 -2.35 4.89 3.25
N ILE A 84 -1.18 4.27 3.05
CA ILE A 84 -0.47 4.28 1.77
C ILE A 84 -1.30 3.59 0.68
N THR A 85 -1.96 2.48 1.01
CA THR A 85 -2.88 1.78 0.08
C THR A 85 -4.03 2.69 -0.36
N SER A 86 -4.69 3.36 0.58
CA SER A 86 -5.78 4.30 0.33
C SER A 86 -5.35 5.47 -0.58
N MET A 87 -4.16 6.04 -0.33
CA MET A 87 -3.58 7.05 -1.22
C MET A 87 -3.32 6.52 -2.63
N MET A 88 -2.84 5.28 -2.76
CA MET A 88 -2.56 4.64 -4.05
C MET A 88 -3.81 4.20 -4.81
N GLU A 89 -4.92 3.90 -4.14
CA GLU A 89 -6.23 3.78 -4.79
C GLU A 89 -6.60 5.10 -5.48
N GLY A 90 -6.29 6.23 -4.86
CA GLY A 90 -6.47 7.54 -5.46
C GLY A 90 -5.70 7.75 -6.76
N VAL A 91 -4.52 7.14 -6.91
CA VAL A 91 -3.75 7.21 -8.17
C VAL A 91 -4.49 6.55 -9.33
N VAL A 92 -5.17 5.43 -9.05
CA VAL A 92 -5.94 4.66 -10.03
C VAL A 92 -7.31 5.26 -10.29
N GLN A 93 -7.98 5.79 -9.26
CA GLN A 93 -9.32 6.36 -9.41
C GLN A 93 -9.32 7.76 -10.00
N ARG A 94 -8.37 8.61 -9.57
CA ARG A 94 -8.41 10.07 -9.81
C ARG A 94 -7.06 10.69 -10.15
N GLY A 95 -6.01 9.89 -10.28
CA GLY A 95 -4.63 10.34 -10.48
C GLY A 95 -4.06 9.96 -11.85
N SER A 96 -2.74 9.74 -11.89
CA SER A 96 -2.00 9.48 -13.13
C SER A 96 -2.39 8.19 -13.87
N ALA A 97 -3.09 7.27 -13.21
CA ALA A 97 -3.60 6.03 -13.81
C ALA A 97 -5.13 6.03 -13.95
N ALA A 98 -5.79 7.19 -13.78
CA ALA A 98 -7.23 7.33 -13.96
C ALA A 98 -7.67 6.89 -15.36
N GLY A 99 -8.71 6.04 -15.40
CA GLY A 99 -9.27 5.49 -16.64
C GLY A 99 -8.34 4.55 -17.40
N LYS A 100 -7.28 4.02 -16.77
CA LYS A 100 -6.35 3.05 -17.41
C LYS A 100 -6.61 1.61 -17.00
N ILE A 101 -7.28 1.40 -15.86
CA ILE A 101 -7.59 0.09 -15.29
C ILE A 101 -9.12 0.03 -15.16
N HIS A 102 -9.77 -0.96 -15.79
CA HIS A 102 -11.24 -1.04 -15.86
C HIS A 102 -11.81 -2.14 -14.96
N LEU A 103 -11.03 -2.61 -13.99
CA LEU A 103 -11.50 -3.55 -12.99
C LEU A 103 -12.40 -2.83 -11.96
N THR A 104 -13.69 -3.18 -11.95
CA THR A 104 -14.71 -2.48 -11.13
C THR A 104 -15.27 -3.31 -9.98
N ASP A 105 -15.01 -4.62 -9.95
CA ASP A 105 -15.57 -5.54 -8.94
C ASP A 105 -14.80 -5.52 -7.60
N ARG A 106 -13.61 -4.91 -7.58
CA ARG A 106 -12.72 -4.83 -6.41
C ARG A 106 -11.79 -3.61 -6.50
N PRO A 107 -11.22 -3.14 -5.38
CA PRO A 107 -10.29 -2.03 -5.39
C PRO A 107 -8.93 -2.41 -6.00
N VAL A 108 -8.29 -1.43 -6.62
CA VAL A 108 -6.93 -1.51 -7.17
C VAL A 108 -6.14 -0.32 -6.67
N ALA A 109 -4.98 -0.59 -6.08
CA ALA A 109 -4.02 0.42 -5.66
C ALA A 109 -2.77 0.33 -6.55
N GLY A 110 -2.13 1.45 -6.86
CA GLY A 110 -0.85 1.39 -7.54
C GLY A 110 -0.22 2.75 -7.77
N LYS A 111 0.96 2.73 -8.39
CA LYS A 111 1.72 3.94 -8.70
C LYS A 111 2.42 3.85 -10.04
N THR A 112 2.35 4.96 -10.76
CA THR A 112 3.12 5.22 -11.99
C THR A 112 4.56 5.61 -11.64
N GLY A 113 5.52 5.10 -12.41
CA GLY A 113 6.89 5.59 -12.45
C GLY A 113 7.27 5.98 -13.88
N THR A 114 8.00 7.07 -14.05
CA THR A 114 8.51 7.52 -15.35
C THR A 114 9.87 8.15 -15.09
N THR A 115 10.91 7.66 -15.76
CA THR A 115 12.25 8.24 -15.62
C THR A 115 12.42 9.45 -16.53
N ASN A 116 13.49 10.21 -16.31
CA ASN A 116 13.84 11.35 -17.15
C ASN A 116 13.98 10.92 -18.61
N ASP A 117 13.58 11.82 -19.52
CA ASP A 117 13.55 11.59 -20.98
C ASP A 117 12.66 10.40 -21.41
N GLU A 118 11.74 9.94 -20.55
CA GLU A 118 10.82 8.82 -20.83
C GLU A 118 11.56 7.55 -21.27
N LYS A 119 12.72 7.27 -20.67
CA LYS A 119 13.50 6.05 -20.98
C LYS A 119 12.85 4.79 -20.42
N ASP A 120 12.18 4.93 -19.27
CA ASP A 120 11.57 3.84 -18.53
C ASP A 120 10.14 4.20 -18.14
N ALA A 121 9.22 3.28 -18.43
CA ALA A 121 7.84 3.33 -17.98
C ALA A 121 7.59 2.22 -16.96
N TRP A 122 7.17 2.61 -15.76
CA TRP A 122 6.84 1.71 -14.67
C TRP A 122 5.39 1.84 -14.27
N PHE A 123 4.78 0.70 -13.94
CA PHE A 123 3.58 0.67 -13.12
C PHE A 123 3.67 -0.48 -12.15
N VAL A 124 3.50 -0.19 -10.86
CA VAL A 124 3.45 -1.21 -9.82
C VAL A 124 2.16 -1.02 -9.07
N GLY A 125 1.38 -2.09 -8.96
CA GLY A 125 0.06 -2.04 -8.35
C GLY A 125 -0.36 -3.38 -7.83
N PHE A 126 -1.46 -3.39 -7.11
CA PHE A 126 -1.99 -4.56 -6.45
C PHE A 126 -3.49 -4.46 -6.21
N THR A 127 -4.09 -5.63 -6.10
CA THR A 127 -5.38 -5.87 -5.46
C THR A 127 -5.12 -6.55 -4.10
N PRO A 128 -6.13 -6.83 -3.27
CA PRO A 128 -5.91 -7.56 -2.02
C PRO A 128 -5.23 -8.93 -2.20
N ASN A 129 -5.35 -9.54 -3.38
CA ASN A 129 -4.94 -10.92 -3.65
C ASN A 129 -3.65 -11.05 -4.46
N ILE A 130 -3.25 -10.02 -5.22
CA ILE A 130 -2.07 -10.08 -6.09
C ILE A 130 -1.37 -8.73 -6.20
N VAL A 131 -0.04 -8.76 -6.20
CA VAL A 131 0.82 -7.61 -6.53
C VAL A 131 1.52 -7.90 -7.85
N ALA A 132 1.52 -6.92 -8.75
CA ALA A 132 2.23 -7.01 -10.02
C ALA A 132 3.01 -5.72 -10.31
N GLY A 133 4.17 -5.88 -10.93
CA GLY A 133 5.04 -4.80 -11.34
C GLY A 133 5.38 -4.95 -12.81
N LEU A 134 5.22 -3.87 -13.56
CA LEU A 134 5.51 -3.79 -14.97
C LEU A 134 6.59 -2.73 -15.21
N TYR A 135 7.62 -3.15 -15.93
CA TYR A 135 8.69 -2.30 -16.43
C TYR A 135 8.75 -2.40 -17.95
N ILE A 136 8.89 -1.26 -18.61
CA ILE A 136 9.09 -1.18 -20.05
C ILE A 136 10.24 -0.21 -20.30
N GLY A 137 11.23 -0.67 -21.05
CA GLY A 137 12.46 0.03 -21.38
C GLY A 137 13.23 -0.72 -22.47
N PHE A 138 14.24 -0.08 -23.03
CA PHE A 138 15.18 -0.74 -23.94
C PHE A 138 16.39 -1.28 -23.16
N ASP A 139 16.93 -2.42 -23.58
CA ASP A 139 18.15 -3.00 -22.98
C ASP A 139 19.34 -2.03 -23.00
N THR A 140 19.44 -1.24 -24.07
CA THR A 140 20.30 -0.05 -24.13
C THR A 140 19.41 1.18 -23.90
N PRO A 141 19.54 1.91 -22.78
CA PRO A 141 18.61 2.98 -22.42
C PRO A 141 18.45 4.03 -23.52
N ALA A 142 17.24 4.15 -24.04
CA ALA A 142 16.86 5.11 -25.07
C ALA A 142 15.45 5.64 -24.78
N PRO A 143 15.10 6.86 -25.23
CA PRO A 143 13.75 7.39 -25.06
C PRO A 143 12.69 6.47 -25.70
N LEU A 144 11.61 6.18 -24.99
CA LEU A 144 10.49 5.36 -25.49
C LEU A 144 9.57 6.13 -26.46
N GLY A 145 9.86 7.40 -26.72
CA GLY A 145 9.04 8.28 -27.53
C GLY A 145 7.99 9.03 -26.71
N ARG A 146 7.56 10.20 -27.22
CA ARG A 146 6.67 11.11 -26.49
C ARG A 146 5.38 10.43 -26.05
N GLY A 147 5.10 10.50 -24.76
CA GLY A 147 3.86 9.98 -24.15
C GLY A 147 3.98 8.53 -23.66
N SER A 148 5.13 7.88 -23.84
CA SER A 148 5.45 6.56 -23.31
C SER A 148 5.79 6.61 -21.82
N THR A 149 4.84 7.07 -21.02
CA THR A 149 4.96 7.23 -19.57
C THR A 149 4.41 6.02 -18.82
N GLY A 150 4.66 5.95 -17.52
CA GLY A 150 4.07 4.92 -16.65
C GLY A 150 2.53 4.88 -16.70
N GLY A 151 1.87 6.04 -16.85
CA GLY A 151 0.40 6.11 -16.97
C GLY A 151 -0.12 5.89 -18.40
N GLY A 152 0.65 6.30 -19.42
CA GLY A 152 0.27 6.16 -20.82
C GLY A 152 0.48 4.76 -21.38
N LEU A 153 1.56 4.09 -20.95
CA LEU A 153 2.01 2.83 -21.53
C LEU A 153 1.91 1.66 -20.53
N ALA A 154 2.48 1.80 -19.33
CA ALA A 154 2.54 0.69 -18.38
C ALA A 154 1.19 0.41 -17.69
N ALA A 155 0.47 1.44 -17.24
CA ALA A 155 -0.79 1.26 -16.52
C ALA A 155 -1.87 0.50 -17.33
N PRO A 156 -2.10 0.76 -18.63
CA PRO A 156 -3.04 -0.03 -19.44
C PRO A 156 -2.68 -1.51 -19.57
N ILE A 157 -1.38 -1.84 -19.71
CA ILE A 157 -0.92 -3.22 -19.82
C ILE A 157 -1.09 -3.94 -18.48
N PHE A 158 -0.76 -3.27 -17.38
CA PHE A 158 -1.07 -3.76 -16.03
C PHE A 158 -2.58 -4.02 -15.86
N GLY A 159 -3.43 -3.10 -16.32
CA GLY A 159 -4.89 -3.24 -16.27
C GLY A 159 -5.36 -4.51 -16.96
N GLN A 160 -4.90 -4.76 -18.20
CA GLN A 160 -5.22 -5.97 -18.95
C GLN A 160 -4.79 -7.25 -18.21
N PHE A 161 -3.58 -7.24 -17.62
CA PHE A 161 -3.08 -8.39 -16.86
C PHE A 161 -3.94 -8.67 -15.62
N ILE A 162 -4.23 -7.63 -14.82
CA ILE A 162 -5.00 -7.77 -13.59
C ILE A 162 -6.46 -8.15 -13.88
N GLU A 163 -7.07 -7.61 -14.94
CA GLU A 163 -8.43 -7.99 -15.37
C GLU A 163 -8.50 -9.48 -15.79
N ALA A 164 -7.44 -9.99 -16.43
CA ALA A 164 -7.35 -11.41 -16.76
C ALA A 164 -7.15 -12.27 -15.50
N ALA A 165 -6.25 -11.86 -14.59
CA ALA A 165 -5.96 -12.59 -13.36
C ALA A 165 -7.15 -12.60 -12.38
N ALA A 166 -7.89 -11.49 -12.27
CA ALA A 166 -9.00 -11.33 -11.34
C ALA A 166 -10.15 -12.32 -11.58
N LYS A 167 -10.31 -12.84 -12.80
CA LYS A 167 -11.31 -13.88 -13.13
C LYS A 167 -11.14 -15.18 -12.35
N HIS A 168 -9.96 -15.41 -11.79
CA HIS A 168 -9.60 -16.60 -11.03
C HIS A 168 -9.44 -16.34 -9.53
N MET A 169 -9.81 -15.14 -9.04
CA MET A 169 -9.59 -14.71 -7.67
C MET A 169 -10.86 -14.11 -7.06
N PRO A 170 -11.13 -14.34 -5.76
CA PRO A 170 -12.29 -13.76 -5.09
C PRO A 170 -12.22 -12.22 -5.09
N ALA A 171 -13.38 -11.58 -5.26
CA ALA A 171 -13.48 -10.12 -5.21
C ALA A 171 -13.47 -9.64 -3.75
N GLU A 172 -12.27 -9.32 -3.25
CA GLU A 172 -12.04 -8.88 -1.88
C GLU A 172 -11.80 -7.37 -1.80
N LYS A 173 -11.83 -6.82 -0.58
CA LYS A 173 -11.47 -5.43 -0.28
C LYS A 173 -10.18 -5.39 0.54
N PHE A 174 -9.49 -4.25 0.53
CA PHE A 174 -8.35 -4.05 1.41
C PHE A 174 -8.78 -4.14 2.88
N LEU A 175 -7.99 -4.84 3.69
CA LEU A 175 -8.24 -5.00 5.11
C LEU A 175 -7.95 -3.68 5.82
N VAL A 176 -8.98 -3.12 6.45
CA VAL A 176 -8.85 -1.91 7.27
C VAL A 176 -8.38 -2.31 8.67
N PRO A 177 -7.22 -1.81 9.15
CA PRO A 177 -6.79 -2.04 10.53
C PRO A 177 -7.78 -1.46 11.55
N GLU A 178 -7.92 -2.12 12.69
CA GLU A 178 -8.79 -1.66 13.77
C GLU A 178 -8.37 -0.27 14.26
N GLY A 179 -9.36 0.61 14.51
CA GLY A 179 -9.13 1.97 14.98
C GLY A 179 -8.82 2.99 13.88
N MET A 180 -8.76 2.59 12.62
CA MET A 180 -8.60 3.54 11.51
C MET A 180 -9.80 4.50 11.42
N GLN A 181 -9.54 5.80 11.24
CA GLN A 181 -10.57 6.82 11.08
C GLN A 181 -10.68 7.24 9.62
N PHE A 182 -11.91 7.34 9.12
CA PHE A 182 -12.18 7.83 7.77
C PHE A 182 -12.76 9.24 7.85
N VAL A 183 -12.05 10.20 7.27
CA VAL A 183 -12.43 11.60 7.32
C VAL A 183 -12.69 12.10 5.90
N ALA A 184 -13.82 12.78 5.71
CA ALA A 184 -14.10 13.51 4.48
C ALA A 184 -13.20 14.74 4.43
N VAL A 185 -12.39 14.87 3.38
CA VAL A 185 -11.49 16.00 3.19
C VAL A 185 -11.70 16.66 1.84
N ASN A 186 -11.56 17.98 1.81
CA ASN A 186 -11.53 18.72 0.56
C ASN A 186 -10.19 18.44 -0.13
N ARG A 187 -10.24 17.89 -1.35
CA ARG A 187 -9.05 17.46 -2.08
C ARG A 187 -8.04 18.58 -2.36
N LYS A 188 -8.50 19.84 -2.46
CA LYS A 188 -7.64 20.99 -2.76
C LYS A 188 -6.99 21.56 -1.51
N THR A 189 -7.73 21.65 -0.41
CA THR A 189 -7.23 22.30 0.81
C THR A 189 -6.60 21.30 1.79
N GLY A 190 -6.95 20.01 1.68
CA GLY A 190 -6.52 18.97 2.63
C GLY A 190 -7.24 19.03 3.98
N MET A 191 -8.20 19.94 4.14
CA MET A 191 -8.95 20.15 5.38
C MET A 191 -10.17 19.25 5.44
N MET A 192 -10.75 19.11 6.63
CA MET A 192 -12.05 18.45 6.80
C MET A 192 -13.09 19.14 5.89
N ALA A 193 -13.79 18.35 5.08
CA ALA A 193 -14.82 18.84 4.19
C ALA A 193 -16.15 19.02 4.94
N MET A 194 -16.87 20.09 4.62
CA MET A 194 -18.23 20.29 5.09
C MET A 194 -19.23 19.47 4.26
N GLU A 195 -20.39 19.17 4.83
CA GLU A 195 -21.45 18.47 4.11
C GLU A 195 -21.90 19.28 2.88
N GLY A 196 -21.93 18.63 1.71
CA GLY A 196 -22.29 19.26 0.44
C GLY A 196 -21.14 20.03 -0.24
N GLU A 197 -19.93 20.03 0.32
CA GLU A 197 -18.77 20.68 -0.29
C GLU A 197 -18.30 19.91 -1.55
N PRO A 198 -18.05 20.60 -2.69
CA PRO A 198 -17.55 19.95 -3.90
C PRO A 198 -16.11 19.45 -3.73
N ASP A 199 -15.70 18.49 -4.57
CA ASP A 199 -14.35 17.90 -4.57
C ASP A 199 -13.93 17.20 -3.26
N THR A 200 -14.90 16.66 -2.53
CA THR A 200 -14.70 15.89 -1.30
C THR A 200 -14.21 14.46 -1.59
N ILE A 201 -13.19 14.01 -0.87
CA ILE A 201 -12.70 12.63 -0.88
C ILE A 201 -12.63 12.07 0.54
N THR A 202 -12.84 10.78 0.71
CA THR A 202 -12.63 10.11 2.00
C THR A 202 -11.18 9.64 2.09
N GLU A 203 -10.46 10.09 3.11
CA GLU A 203 -9.09 9.68 3.39
C GLU A 203 -9.00 8.97 4.74
N ALA A 204 -8.06 8.03 4.83
CA ALA A 204 -7.83 7.25 6.05
C ALA A 204 -6.77 7.93 6.93
N PHE A 205 -7.11 8.20 8.19
CA PHE A 205 -6.22 8.76 9.20
C PHE A 205 -6.03 7.81 10.37
N LYS A 206 -4.80 7.76 10.90
CA LYS A 206 -4.53 7.11 12.18
C LYS A 206 -5.22 7.92 13.28
N PRO A 207 -5.63 7.29 14.40
CA PRO A 207 -6.15 8.01 15.55
C PRO A 207 -5.27 9.21 15.93
N GLY A 208 -5.87 10.40 15.98
CA GLY A 208 -5.18 11.64 16.37
C GLY A 208 -4.31 12.30 15.29
N THR A 209 -4.30 11.78 14.05
CA THR A 209 -3.54 12.37 12.92
C THR A 209 -4.42 13.03 11.87
N GLY A 210 -5.70 13.22 12.17
CA GLY A 210 -6.69 13.82 11.27
C GLY A 210 -6.32 15.25 10.81
N PRO A 211 -6.99 15.74 9.76
CA PRO A 211 -6.79 17.10 9.27
C PRO A 211 -7.16 18.11 10.37
N ALA A 212 -6.48 19.26 10.40
CA ALA A 212 -6.81 20.34 11.32
C ALA A 212 -8.23 20.87 11.04
N ASP A 213 -8.94 21.28 12.10
CA ASP A 213 -10.29 21.85 11.97
C ASP A 213 -10.29 23.29 11.42
N VAL A 214 -9.14 23.98 11.43
CA VAL A 214 -9.03 25.40 11.03
C VAL A 214 -7.75 25.72 10.24
N PHE A 215 -7.90 26.53 9.19
CA PHE A 215 -6.79 27.12 8.43
C PHE A 215 -6.18 28.24 9.26
N GLN A 216 -4.98 28.06 9.83
CA GLN A 216 -4.19 29.20 10.32
C GLN A 216 -3.10 29.52 9.31
N VAL A 217 -3.29 30.64 8.61
CA VAL A 217 -2.22 31.27 7.83
C VAL A 217 -1.15 31.73 8.81
N ILE A 218 0.08 31.23 8.65
CA ILE A 218 1.22 31.65 9.47
C ILE A 218 1.37 33.17 9.32
N GLY A 219 1.06 33.91 10.39
CA GLY A 219 1.26 35.36 10.47
C GLY A 219 0.08 36.23 10.94
N GLY A 220 -1.07 35.67 11.36
CA GLY A 220 -2.27 36.49 11.61
C GLY A 220 -3.21 36.07 12.73
N GLY A 221 -2.73 35.51 13.86
CA GLY A 221 -3.59 35.21 15.00
C GLY A 221 -2.82 34.95 16.29
N GLU A 222 -3.42 35.33 17.42
CA GLU A 222 -2.86 35.16 18.77
C GLU A 222 -2.44 33.70 19.02
N TYR A 223 -1.20 33.53 19.49
CA TYR A 223 -0.66 32.24 19.86
C TYR A 223 -1.52 31.63 20.98
N MET A 224 -2.07 30.43 20.75
CA MET A 224 -2.48 29.58 21.87
C MET A 224 -1.23 29.27 22.68
N THR A 225 -1.28 29.51 23.99
CA THR A 225 -0.15 29.24 24.86
C THR A 225 0.05 27.73 24.95
N GLN A 226 1.29 27.32 25.20
CA GLN A 226 1.67 25.91 25.32
C GLN A 226 0.79 25.16 26.35
N ASP A 227 0.31 25.88 27.38
CA ASP A 227 -0.60 25.36 28.40
C ASP A 227 -1.99 24.98 27.82
N GLN A 228 -2.52 25.74 26.86
CA GLN A 228 -3.83 25.47 26.23
C GLN A 228 -3.80 24.27 25.28
N ILE A 229 -2.63 23.99 24.68
CA ILE A 229 -2.41 22.81 23.83
C ILE A 229 -2.35 21.53 24.68
N LEU A 230 -1.84 21.64 25.91
CA LEU A 230 -1.73 20.51 26.83
C LEU A 230 -3.06 20.13 27.49
N ASP A 231 -3.95 21.10 27.72
CA ASP A 231 -5.30 20.84 28.24
C ASP A 231 -6.28 20.29 27.20
N SER A 232 -6.05 20.56 25.91
CA SER A 232 -6.95 20.12 24.83
C SER A 232 -6.62 18.74 24.27
N SER A 233 -5.44 18.17 24.58
CA SER A 233 -5.02 16.85 24.12
C SER A 233 -4.42 16.01 25.26
N PRO A 234 -5.22 15.13 25.87
CA PRO A 234 -4.73 14.16 26.86
C PRO A 234 -3.61 13.26 26.30
N GLN A 235 -3.58 13.03 24.99
CA GLN A 235 -2.53 12.26 24.32
C GLN A 235 -1.20 13.03 24.20
N ALA A 236 -1.23 14.35 24.04
CA ALA A 236 -0.01 15.18 24.02
C ALA A 236 0.71 15.18 25.38
N GLN A 237 -0.06 15.21 26.49
CA GLN A 237 0.50 15.03 27.83
C GLN A 237 1.11 13.64 28.03
N GLN A 238 0.48 12.59 27.50
CA GLN A 238 1.00 11.21 27.55
C GLN A 238 2.28 11.02 26.74
N ALA A 239 2.41 11.67 25.59
CA ALA A 239 3.63 11.62 24.76
C ALA A 239 4.84 12.27 25.45
N ILE A 240 4.62 13.34 26.21
CA ILE A 240 5.68 14.03 26.96
C ILE A 240 6.09 13.23 28.21
N THR A 241 5.13 12.65 28.94
CA THR A 241 5.42 11.87 30.15
C THR A 241 6.02 10.49 29.85
N SER A 242 5.74 9.90 28.69
CA SER A 242 6.26 8.58 28.31
C SER A 242 7.65 8.61 27.67
N GLY A 243 8.21 9.79 27.35
CA GLY A 243 9.60 9.93 26.90
C GLY A 243 9.93 9.17 25.60
N ALA A 244 8.92 8.80 24.80
CA ALA A 244 9.13 8.08 23.55
C ALA A 244 9.64 9.05 22.47
N SER A 245 10.95 9.04 22.27
CA SER A 245 11.61 9.79 21.20
C SER A 245 11.30 9.15 19.85
N GLY A 246 10.41 9.75 19.07
CA GLY A 246 10.10 9.36 17.69
C GLY A 246 9.72 10.60 16.90
N LEU A 247 10.43 10.82 15.79
CA LEU A 247 10.41 12.02 14.97
C LEU A 247 8.99 12.34 14.46
N PHE A 248 8.55 13.58 14.71
CA PHE A 248 7.50 14.26 13.96
C PHE A 248 7.89 14.42 12.50
#